data_AF-A0A366CX73-F1
#
_entry.id   AF-A0A366CX73-F1
#
_cell.length_a   1.000
_cell.length_b   1.000
_cell.length_c   1.000
_cell.angle_alpha   90.00
_cell.angle_beta   90.00
_cell.angle_gamma   90.00
#
_symmetry.space_group_name_H-M   'P 1'
#
loop_
_entity.id
_entity.type
_entity.pdbx_description
1 polymer ?
#
loop_
_entity_poly.entity_id
_entity_poly.type
_entity_poly.pdbx_seq_one_letter_code
_entity_poly.pdbx_strand_id
1 'polypeptide(L)' 'MHPGPIHTPMTTELDPGIAAGQPLPRFGEPEEVAAMVGFIVTEATFSTGSEFGLDGGATAGAALVLPS' A
#
# COMPACT_ATOMS: atom_id res chain seq x y z
N MET A 1 -5.04 8.58 -3.93
CA MET A 1 -4.45 7.28 -3.55
C MET A 1 -3.39 7.52 -2.49
N HIS A 2 -3.29 6.63 -1.51
CA HIS A 2 -2.37 6.70 -0.39
C HIS A 2 -1.41 5.51 -0.44
N PRO A 3 -0.29 5.60 -1.19
CA PRO A 3 0.69 4.54 -1.20
C PRO A 3 1.44 4.48 0.14
N GLY A 4 1.60 3.27 0.68
CA GLY A 4 2.59 2.97 1.70
C GLY A 4 4.01 2.90 1.11
N PRO A 5 4.98 2.29 1.79
CA PRO A 5 6.31 2.08 1.22
C PRO A 5 6.24 1.22 -0.06
N ILE A 6 6.75 1.75 -1.18
CA ILE A 6 6.80 1.07 -2.49
C ILE A 6 8.26 0.91 -2.91
N HIS A 7 8.63 -0.22 -3.52
CA HIS A 7 9.96 -0.44 -4.10
C HIS A 7 10.26 0.53 -5.24
N THR A 8 10.92 1.64 -4.92
CA THR A 8 11.35 2.67 -5.88
C THR A 8 12.75 3.15 -5.50
N PRO A 9 13.46 3.88 -6.38
CA PRO A 9 14.74 4.49 -6.02
C PRO A 9 14.65 5.39 -4.77
N MET A 10 13.49 6.02 -4.51
CA MET A 10 13.27 6.88 -3.34
C MET A 10 13.26 6.11 -2.01
N THR A 11 12.93 4.82 -2.02
CA THR A 11 12.80 4.00 -0.80
C THR A 11 13.94 3.00 -0.61
N THR A 12 14.97 3.07 -1.45
CA THR A 12 16.07 2.07 -1.46
C THR A 12 16.85 2.02 -0.14
N GLU A 13 16.94 3.14 0.58
CA GLU A 13 17.63 3.23 1.88
C GLU A 13 16.71 2.98 3.08
N LEU A 14 15.41 2.75 2.86
CA LEU A 14 14.48 2.43 3.94
C LEU A 14 14.64 0.96 4.35
N ASP A 15 14.66 0.71 5.66
CA ASP A 15 14.63 -0.64 6.20
C ASP A 15 13.30 -1.33 5.81
N PRO A 16 13.30 -2.46 5.08
CA PRO A 16 12.10 -3.22 4.78
C PRO A 16 11.35 -3.68 6.04
N GLY A 17 12.04 -3.78 7.18
CA GLY A 17 11.46 -4.15 8.48
C GLY A 17 10.35 -3.21 8.97
N ILE A 18 10.27 -1.96 8.46
CA ILE A 18 9.16 -1.04 8.81
C ILE A 18 7.79 -1.59 8.39
N ALA A 19 7.78 -2.47 7.38
CA ALA A 19 6.59 -3.11 6.86
C ALA A 19 6.10 -4.28 7.73
N ALA A 20 6.91 -4.80 8.66
CA ALA A 20 6.63 -6.07 9.32
C ALA A 20 5.32 -6.09 10.13
N GLY A 21 4.88 -4.93 10.62
CA GLY A 21 3.66 -4.80 11.41
C GLY A 21 2.36 -4.67 10.60
N GLN A 22 2.44 -4.40 9.30
CA GLN A 22 1.24 -4.20 8.48
C GLN A 22 0.64 -5.55 8.03
N PRO A 23 -0.66 -5.62 7.69
CA PRO A 23 -1.33 -6.83 7.21
C PRO A 23 -0.67 -7.52 6.01
N LEU A 24 -0.12 -6.76 5.07
CA LEU A 24 0.75 -7.26 4.01
C LEU A 24 2.21 -6.92 4.35
N PRO A 25 2.99 -7.79 5.03
CA PRO A 25 4.26 -7.45 5.65
C PRO A 25 5.42 -7.32 4.64
N ARG A 26 5.26 -6.44 3.66
CA ARG A 26 6.22 -6.12 2.59
C ARG A 26 6.00 -4.70 2.09
N PHE A 27 6.94 -4.18 1.30
CA PHE A 27 6.68 -3.00 0.50
C PHE A 27 5.78 -3.39 -0.68
N GLY A 28 5.02 -2.42 -1.19
CA GLY A 28 4.33 -2.57 -2.46
C GLY A 28 5.31 -2.51 -3.64
N GLU A 29 4.85 -2.96 -4.81
CA GLU A 29 5.56 -2.81 -6.07
C GLU A 29 4.99 -1.63 -6.90
N PRO A 30 5.78 -0.98 -7.77
CA PRO A 30 5.30 0.07 -8.66
C PRO A 30 4.11 -0.34 -9.53
N GLU A 31 4.03 -1.62 -9.92
CA GLU A 31 2.94 -2.17 -10.72
C GLU A 31 1.60 -2.17 -9.97
N GLU A 32 1.62 -2.34 -8.64
CA GLU A 32 0.42 -2.26 -7.80
C GLU A 32 -0.12 -0.81 -7.76
N VAL A 33 0.80 0.16 -7.76
CA VAL A 33 0.45 1.59 -7.91
C VAL A 33 -0.15 1.85 -9.28
N ALA A 34 0.47 1.37 -10.35
CA ALA A 34 -0.04 1.54 -11.72
C ALA A 34 -1.43 0.91 -11.90
N ALA A 35 -1.66 -0.28 -11.34
CA ALA A 35 -2.96 -0.94 -11.38
C ALA A 35 -4.06 -0.14 -10.65
N MET A 36 -3.75 0.42 -9.47
CA MET A 36 -4.69 1.28 -8.74
C MET A 36 -5.00 2.57 -9.52
N VAL A 37 -3.99 3.20 -10.13
CA VAL A 37 -4.22 4.36 -11.02
C VAL A 37 -5.11 3.98 -12.20
N GLY A 38 -4.87 2.82 -12.81
CA GLY A 38 -5.72 2.27 -13.87
C GLY A 38 -7.18 2.18 -13.42
N PHE A 39 -7.44 1.52 -12.29
CA PHE A 39 -8.78 1.43 -11.71
C PHE A 39 -9.43 2.81 -11.46
N ILE A 40 -8.70 3.75 -10.86
CA ILE A 40 -9.21 5.10 -10.57
C ILE A 40 -9.62 5.82 -11.86
N VAL A 41 -8.80 5.70 -12.91
CA VAL A 41 -9.02 6.42 -14.17
C VAL A 41 -10.11 5.78 -15.03
N THR A 42 -10.24 4.45 -15.01
CA THR A 42 -11.14 3.74 -15.94
C THR A 42 -12.43 3.25 -15.29
N GLU A 43 -12.41 2.86 -14.02
CA GLU A 43 -13.53 2.15 -13.39
C GLU A 43 -14.24 2.95 -12.29
N ALA A 44 -13.56 3.89 -11.63
CA ALA A 44 -14.09 4.64 -10.48
C ALA A 44 -15.11 5.74 -10.87
N THR A 45 -16.06 5.40 -11.73
CA THR A 45 -17.02 6.30 -12.41
C THR A 45 -17.94 7.13 -11.50
N PHE A 46 -18.06 6.76 -10.22
CA PHE A 46 -18.86 7.47 -9.23
C PHE A 46 -18.08 7.79 -7.94
N SER A 47 -16.75 7.82 -8.01
CA SER A 47 -15.89 8.16 -6.88
C SER A 47 -15.10 9.42 -7.17
N THR A 48 -15.20 10.41 -6.28
CA THR A 48 -14.41 11.65 -6.32
C THR A 48 -14.21 12.19 -4.91
N GLY A 49 -13.19 13.04 -4.71
CA GLY A 49 -12.86 13.63 -3.40
C GLY A 49 -12.45 12.61 -2.33
N SER A 50 -12.17 11.37 -2.72
CA SER A 50 -11.87 10.25 -1.81
C SER A 50 -10.40 9.85 -1.91
N GLU A 51 -9.86 9.32 -0.81
CA GLU A 51 -8.54 8.69 -0.77
C GLU A 51 -8.69 7.17 -0.89
N PHE A 52 -7.96 6.57 -1.84
CA PHE A 52 -7.88 5.12 -2.02
C PHE A 52 -6.63 4.58 -1.33
N GLY A 53 -6.79 3.72 -0.32
CA GLY A 53 -5.66 3.09 0.38
C GLY A 53 -4.87 2.13 -0.51
N LEU A 54 -3.54 2.25 -0.48
CA LEU A 54 -2.58 1.39 -1.19
C LEU A 54 -1.33 1.21 -0.32
N ASP A 55 -1.53 0.81 0.92
CA ASP A 55 -0.54 0.93 1.99
C ASP A 55 -0.25 -0.39 2.71
N GLY A 56 -0.55 -1.51 2.06
CA GLY A 56 -0.44 -2.85 2.64
C GLY A 56 -1.26 -3.06 3.91
N GLY A 57 -2.22 -2.17 4.19
CA GLY A 57 -3.05 -2.17 5.39
C GLY A 57 -2.44 -1.44 6.58
N ALA A 58 -1.37 -0.66 6.40
CA ALA A 58 -0.73 0.09 7.49
C ALA A 58 -1.71 1.02 8.23
N THR A 59 -2.64 1.66 7.52
CA THR A 59 -3.68 2.52 8.12
C THR A 59 -4.86 1.74 8.70
N ALA A 60 -5.03 0.47 8.34
CA ALA A 60 -6.10 -0.38 8.85
C ALA A 60 -5.80 -0.96 10.25
N GLY A 61 -4.53 -1.01 10.64
CA GLY A 61 -4.05 -1.50 11.94
C GLY A 61 -2.93 -2.53 11.83
N ALA A 62 -2.39 -2.96 12.96
CA ALA A 62 -1.32 -3.94 12.99
C ALA A 62 -1.85 -5.38 12.87
N ALA A 63 -1.12 -6.24 12.16
CA ALA A 63 -1.40 -7.67 12.13
C ALA A 63 -1.09 -8.29 13.50
N LEU A 64 -2.07 -8.96 14.11
CA LEU A 64 -1.85 -9.76 15.33
C LEU A 64 -1.12 -11.05 14.95
N VAL A 65 0.08 -11.23 15.50
CA VAL A 65 0.77 -12.53 15.47
C VAL A 65 0.28 -13.35 16.66
N LEU A 66 -0.66 -14.26 16.41
CA LEU A 66 -1.13 -15.19 17.44
C LEU A 66 -0.11 -16.32 17.59
N PRO A 67 0.31 -16.67 18.83
CA PRO A 67 1.10 -17.87 19.04
C PRO A 67 0.31 -19.11 18.63
N SER A 68 0.99 -20.06 18.00
CA SER A 68 0.46 -21.38 17.63
C SER A 68 0.13 -22.24 18.84
#